data_AF-A0A1Y5K108-F1
#
_entry.id   AF-A0A1Y5K108-F1
#
_cell.length_a   1.000
_cell.length_b   1.000
_cell.length_c   1.000
_cell.angle_alpha   90.00
_cell.angle_beta   90.00
_cell.angle_gamma   90.00
#
_symmetry.space_group_name_H-M   'P 1'
#
loop_
_entity.id
_entity.type
_entity.pdbx_description
1 polymer ?
#
loop_
_entity_poly.entity_id
_entity_poly.type
_entity_poly.pdbx_seq_one_letter_code
_entity_poly.pdbx_strand_id
1 'polypeptide(L)'
;MPEEKSQYEKILKRQARRLANFTECKLNQAQRTIAIDFYGYKSLKDLKLSLENGVTQQDTINLLEFSPSPECIISLQRHWEKINAAFDEVEYLTSFDRIEVIACILNMSKDEFERIINQH
;
A
#
# COMPACT_ATOMS: atom_id res chain seq x y z
N MET A 1 16.98 -16.51 -1.70
CA MET A 1 16.51 -16.04 -0.38
C MET A 1 17.15 -14.72 0.11
N PRO A 2 18.24 -14.18 -0.48
CA PRO A 2 18.61 -12.75 -0.31
C PRO A 2 17.93 -11.81 -1.33
N GLU A 3 17.64 -12.32 -2.52
CA GLU A 3 17.14 -11.53 -3.66
C GLU A 3 15.70 -11.05 -3.48
N GLU A 4 14.80 -11.91 -2.98
CA GLU A 4 13.41 -11.55 -2.66
C GLU A 4 13.32 -10.48 -1.56
N LYS A 5 14.22 -10.53 -0.56
CA LYS A 5 14.33 -9.49 0.47
C LYS A 5 14.66 -8.13 -0.14
N SER A 6 15.58 -8.11 -1.11
CA SER A 6 15.94 -6.91 -1.87
C SER A 6 14.75 -6.38 -2.68
N GLN A 7 13.87 -7.24 -3.16
CA GLN A 7 12.72 -6.87 -3.98
C GLN A 7 11.63 -6.16 -3.18
N TYR A 8 11.13 -6.75 -2.09
CA TYR A 8 10.06 -6.12 -1.29
C TYR A 8 10.48 -4.79 -0.70
N GLU A 9 11.74 -4.66 -0.26
CA GLU A 9 12.23 -3.39 0.24
C GLU A 9 12.30 -2.31 -0.88
N LYS A 10 12.63 -2.69 -2.12
CA LYS A 10 12.57 -1.78 -3.28
C LYS A 10 11.15 -1.37 -3.59
N ILE A 11 10.18 -2.29 -3.52
CA ILE A 11 8.76 -2.00 -3.74
C ILE A 11 8.26 -0.99 -2.71
N LEU A 12 8.49 -1.24 -1.41
CA LEU A 12 8.10 -0.32 -0.33
C LEU A 12 8.72 1.08 -0.51
N LYS A 13 10.01 1.14 -0.88
CA LYS A 13 10.69 2.41 -1.16
C LYS A 13 10.04 3.16 -2.34
N ARG A 14 9.61 2.45 -3.38
CA ARG A 14 8.92 3.05 -4.54
C ARG A 14 7.53 3.54 -4.18
N GLN A 15 6.74 2.75 -3.45
CA GLN A 15 5.41 3.13 -2.96
C GLN A 15 5.47 4.40 -2.11
N ALA A 16 6.35 4.44 -1.11
CA ALA A 16 6.49 5.60 -0.25
C ALA A 16 6.97 6.85 -1.01
N ARG A 17 7.87 6.69 -2.00
CA ARG A 17 8.28 7.81 -2.86
C ARG A 17 7.14 8.34 -3.72
N ARG A 18 6.35 7.47 -4.33
CA ARG A 18 5.17 7.87 -5.12
C ARG A 18 4.18 8.63 -4.25
N LEU A 19 3.85 8.09 -3.07
CA LEU A 19 2.94 8.75 -2.13
C LEU A 19 3.48 10.10 -1.67
N ALA A 20 4.75 10.18 -1.29
CA ALA A 20 5.39 11.44 -0.87
C ALA A 20 5.37 12.49 -1.99
N ASN A 21 5.64 12.08 -3.24
CA ASN A 21 5.60 12.99 -4.37
C ASN A 21 4.17 13.43 -4.71
N PHE A 22 3.20 12.52 -4.64
CA PHE A 22 1.80 12.79 -4.94
C PHE A 22 1.16 13.73 -3.91
N THR A 23 1.54 13.60 -2.64
CA THR A 23 0.97 14.36 -1.52
C THR A 23 1.84 15.50 -1.02
N GLU A 24 3.03 15.68 -1.62
CA GLU A 24 4.08 16.61 -1.20
C GLU A 24 4.51 16.45 0.28
N CYS A 25 4.23 15.30 0.90
CA CYS A 25 4.60 15.04 2.28
C CYS A 25 6.06 14.57 2.39
N LYS A 26 6.58 14.54 3.63
CA LYS A 26 7.94 14.04 3.87
C LYS A 26 8.00 12.53 3.60
N LEU A 27 9.10 12.06 3.01
CA LEU A 27 9.28 10.63 2.71
C LEU A 27 9.12 9.72 3.94
N ASN A 28 9.58 10.14 5.11
CA ASN A 28 9.43 9.36 6.34
C ASN A 28 7.96 9.25 6.81
N GLN A 29 7.14 10.26 6.53
CA GLN A 29 5.72 10.27 6.80
C GLN A 29 5.01 9.30 5.84
N ALA A 30 5.28 9.39 4.54
CA ALA A 30 4.76 8.43 3.56
C ALA A 30 5.15 6.98 3.89
N GLN A 31 6.40 6.73 4.31
CA GLN A 31 6.84 5.40 4.72
C GLN A 31 6.07 4.86 5.93
N ARG A 32 5.75 5.71 6.90
CA ARG A 32 4.92 5.35 8.05
C ARG A 32 3.49 5.05 7.61
N THR A 33 2.92 5.87 6.74
CA THR A 33 1.56 5.69 6.25
C THR A 33 1.39 4.43 5.42
N ILE A 34 2.36 4.10 4.57
CA ILE A 34 2.39 2.81 3.86
C ILE A 34 2.38 1.64 4.86
N ALA A 35 3.26 1.68 5.87
CA ALA A 35 3.38 0.54 6.78
C ALA A 35 2.16 0.39 7.72
N ILE A 36 1.69 1.51 8.26
CA ILE A 36 0.67 1.52 9.31
C ILE A 36 -0.72 1.56 8.72
N ASP A 37 -1.00 2.56 7.89
CA ASP A 37 -2.36 2.88 7.48
C ASP A 37 -2.78 2.06 6.25
N PHE A 38 -1.84 1.73 5.36
CA PHE A 38 -2.12 0.90 4.18
C PHE A 38 -1.97 -0.59 4.46
N TYR A 39 -0.87 -1.01 5.10
CA TYR A 39 -0.60 -2.43 5.38
C TYR A 39 -1.01 -2.92 6.78
N GLY A 40 -1.40 -2.04 7.69
CA GLY A 40 -1.91 -2.44 9.02
C GLY A 40 -0.84 -2.89 10.02
N TYR A 41 0.44 -2.57 9.80
CA TYR A 41 1.52 -2.92 10.74
C TYR A 41 1.71 -1.85 11.82
N LYS A 42 2.32 -2.19 12.94
CA LYS A 42 2.61 -1.22 14.01
C LYS A 42 3.67 -0.20 13.62
N SER A 43 4.59 -0.56 12.74
CA SER A 43 5.65 0.31 12.27
C SER A 43 6.26 -0.20 10.95
N LEU A 44 7.01 0.66 10.27
CA LEU A 44 7.83 0.25 9.12
C LEU A 44 8.85 -0.84 9.48
N LYS A 45 9.38 -0.81 10.71
CA LYS A 45 10.33 -1.82 11.18
C LYS A 45 9.66 -3.18 11.29
N ASP A 46 8.43 -3.24 11.81
CA ASP A 46 7.70 -4.49 11.97
C ASP A 46 7.32 -5.11 10.62
N LEU A 47 6.89 -4.28 9.66
CA LEU A 47 6.64 -4.73 8.27
C LEU A 47 7.91 -5.26 7.61
N LYS A 48 9.04 -4.58 7.74
CA LYS A 48 10.31 -5.06 7.20
C LYS A 48 10.72 -6.39 7.83
N LEU A 49 10.59 -6.50 9.16
CA LEU A 49 10.94 -7.72 9.88
C LEU A 49 10.02 -8.89 9.49
N SER A 50 8.73 -8.65 9.28
CA SER A 50 7.81 -9.71 8.82
C SER A 50 8.16 -10.20 7.42
N LEU A 51 8.58 -9.30 6.53
CA LEU A 51 9.05 -9.64 5.19
C LEU A 51 10.36 -10.42 5.24
N GLU A 52 11.31 -9.97 6.06
CA GLU A 52 12.61 -10.61 6.24
C GLU A 52 12.52 -12.03 6.79
N ASN A 53 11.54 -12.28 7.65
CA ASN A 53 11.29 -13.56 8.29
C ASN A 53 10.33 -14.47 7.51
N GLY A 54 9.74 -13.98 6.39
CA GLY A 54 8.79 -14.76 5.60
C GLY A 54 7.47 -15.06 6.32
N VAL A 55 7.11 -14.25 7.32
CA VAL A 55 5.87 -14.40 8.12
C VAL A 55 4.79 -13.38 7.73
N THR A 56 5.02 -12.67 6.62
CA THR A 56 4.08 -11.69 6.08
C THR A 56 2.84 -12.40 5.55
N GLN A 57 1.67 -11.86 5.83
CA GLN A 57 0.40 -12.42 5.36
C GLN A 57 0.33 -12.38 3.83
N GLN A 58 -0.26 -13.41 3.22
CA GLN A 58 -0.36 -13.48 1.75
C GLN A 58 -1.08 -12.27 1.15
N ASP A 59 -2.11 -11.75 1.81
CA ASP A 59 -2.82 -10.56 1.34
C ASP A 59 -1.87 -9.34 1.26
N THR A 60 -0.93 -9.17 2.21
CA THR A 60 0.10 -8.12 2.14
C THR A 60 1.06 -8.34 0.96
N ILE A 61 1.46 -9.59 0.69
CA ILE A 61 2.31 -9.92 -0.48
C ILE A 61 1.59 -9.59 -1.77
N ASN A 62 0.31 -9.97 -1.90
CA ASN A 62 -0.52 -9.66 -3.05
C ASN A 62 -0.67 -8.15 -3.27
N LEU A 63 -0.74 -7.35 -2.20
CA LEU A 63 -0.77 -5.88 -2.30
C LEU A 63 0.60 -5.25 -2.57
N LEU A 64 1.71 -5.90 -2.22
CA LEU A 64 3.07 -5.47 -2.58
C LEU A 64 3.35 -5.71 -4.07
N GLU A 65 2.91 -6.86 -4.57
CA GLU A 65 3.07 -7.30 -5.96
C GLU A 65 1.79 -7.10 -6.76
N PHE A 66 1.03 -6.05 -6.41
CA PHE A 66 -0.32 -5.85 -6.91
C PHE A 66 -0.37 -5.89 -8.44
N SER A 67 -1.32 -6.69 -8.91
CA SER A 67 -1.70 -6.82 -10.31
C SER A 67 -3.22 -6.93 -10.37
N PRO A 68 -3.87 -6.71 -11.52
CA PRO A 68 -5.31 -6.87 -11.66
C PRO A 68 -5.75 -8.35 -11.69
N SER A 69 -5.03 -9.23 -10.99
CA SER A 69 -5.42 -10.64 -10.83
C SER A 69 -6.55 -10.76 -9.79
N PRO A 70 -7.43 -11.77 -9.90
CA PRO A 70 -8.50 -11.99 -8.94
C PRO A 70 -8.00 -12.08 -7.48
N GLU A 71 -6.85 -12.72 -7.23
CA GLU A 71 -6.29 -12.88 -5.89
C GLU A 71 -5.89 -11.54 -5.27
N CYS A 72 -5.28 -10.66 -6.05
CA CYS A 72 -4.89 -9.32 -5.61
C CYS A 72 -6.11 -8.44 -5.33
N ILE A 73 -7.15 -8.53 -6.17
CA ILE A 73 -8.41 -7.81 -5.99
C ILE A 73 -9.12 -8.28 -4.71
N ILE A 74 -9.22 -9.58 -4.48
CA ILE A 74 -9.80 -10.13 -3.25
C ILE A 74 -9.02 -9.66 -2.01
N SER A 75 -7.69 -9.64 -2.09
CA SER A 75 -6.82 -9.17 -1.00
C SER A 75 -7.07 -7.69 -0.68
N LEU A 76 -7.22 -6.87 -1.71
CA LEU A 76 -7.58 -5.45 -1.59
C LEU A 76 -8.97 -5.28 -0.96
N GLN A 77 -9.98 -6.00 -1.43
CA GLN A 77 -11.35 -5.95 -0.91
C GLN A 77 -11.39 -6.28 0.59
N ARG A 78 -10.64 -7.31 1.03
CA ARG A 78 -10.53 -7.68 2.46
C ARG A 78 -9.91 -6.60 3.33
N HIS A 79 -9.04 -5.77 2.76
CA HIS A 79 -8.38 -4.67 3.45
C HIS A 79 -9.10 -3.33 3.26
N TRP A 80 -10.08 -3.25 2.36
CA TRP A 80 -10.69 -2.01 1.90
C TRP A 80 -11.25 -1.16 3.03
N GLU A 81 -12.10 -1.74 3.87
CA GLU A 81 -12.69 -1.02 5.01
C GLU A 81 -11.63 -0.53 6.00
N LYS A 82 -10.60 -1.34 6.26
CA LYS A 82 -9.52 -1.00 7.19
C LYS A 82 -8.63 0.11 6.65
N ILE A 83 -8.25 0.04 5.38
CA ILE A 83 -7.48 1.09 4.71
C ILE A 83 -8.27 2.40 4.74
N ASN A 84 -9.57 2.35 4.45
CA ASN A 84 -10.40 3.54 4.45
C ASN A 84 -10.50 4.17 5.84
N ALA A 85 -10.81 3.38 6.86
CA ALA A 85 -10.86 3.87 8.24
C ALA A 85 -9.51 4.44 8.70
N ALA A 86 -8.39 3.78 8.36
CA ALA A 86 -7.07 4.26 8.72
C ALA A 86 -6.73 5.58 8.01
N PHE A 87 -7.06 5.72 6.72
CA PHE A 87 -6.76 6.93 5.95
C PHE A 87 -7.62 8.13 6.38
N ASP A 88 -8.82 7.91 6.93
CA ASP A 88 -9.64 8.99 7.52
C ASP A 88 -8.93 9.67 8.70
N GLU A 89 -8.09 8.93 9.43
CA GLU A 89 -7.31 9.43 10.58
C GLU A 89 -5.98 10.10 10.18
N VAL A 90 -5.61 10.02 8.89
CA VAL A 90 -4.35 10.59 8.40
C VAL A 90 -4.58 12.02 7.88
N GLU A 91 -4.33 13.00 8.75
CA GLU A 91 -4.64 14.43 8.52
C GLU A 91 -4.17 14.95 7.15
N TYR A 92 -2.94 14.62 6.73
CA TYR A 92 -2.40 15.13 5.46
C TYR A 92 -3.02 14.49 4.21
N LEU A 93 -3.75 13.39 4.35
CA LEU A 93 -4.47 12.74 3.25
C LEU A 93 -5.89 13.29 3.06
N THR A 94 -6.40 14.09 3.99
CA THR A 94 -7.80 14.58 3.98
C THR A 94 -8.14 15.44 2.76
N SER A 95 -7.16 16.10 2.16
CA SER A 95 -7.34 16.92 0.95
C SER A 95 -7.20 16.16 -0.36
N PHE A 96 -6.94 14.84 -0.31
CA PHE A 96 -6.68 14.02 -1.50
C PHE A 96 -7.82 13.03 -1.73
N ASP A 97 -8.10 12.78 -3.02
CA ASP A 97 -9.05 11.75 -3.40
C ASP A 97 -8.53 10.36 -2.99
N ARG A 98 -9.36 9.61 -2.26
CA ARG A 98 -9.00 8.31 -1.66
C ARG A 98 -8.58 7.30 -2.73
N ILE A 99 -9.31 7.28 -3.83
CA ILE A 99 -9.08 6.36 -4.94
C ILE A 99 -7.75 6.69 -5.62
N GLU A 100 -7.46 7.97 -5.84
CA GLU A 100 -6.17 8.42 -6.38
C GLU A 100 -4.98 8.08 -5.47
N VAL A 101 -5.13 8.25 -4.14
CA VAL A 101 -4.07 7.88 -3.20
C VAL A 101 -3.77 6.39 -3.28
N ILE A 102 -4.79 5.54 -3.23
CA ILE A 102 -4.60 4.08 -3.28
C ILE A 102 -4.04 3.65 -4.65
N ALA A 103 -4.57 4.19 -5.75
CA ALA A 103 -4.05 3.92 -7.10
C ALA A 103 -2.56 4.34 -7.22
N CYS A 104 -2.20 5.49 -6.67
CA CYS A 104 -0.81 5.98 -6.63
C CYS A 104 0.12 5.01 -5.88
N ILE A 105 -0.31 4.51 -4.72
CA ILE A 105 0.41 3.51 -3.94
C ILE A 105 0.60 2.24 -4.78
N LEU A 106 -0.46 1.75 -5.41
CA LEU A 106 -0.46 0.54 -6.25
C LEU A 106 0.18 0.72 -7.63
N ASN A 107 0.69 1.91 -7.95
CA ASN A 107 1.35 2.23 -9.23
C ASN A 107 0.44 2.09 -10.45
N MET A 108 -0.78 2.58 -10.35
CA MET A 108 -1.75 2.55 -11.44
C MET A 108 -2.50 3.86 -11.57
N SER A 109 -3.18 4.05 -12.70
CA SER A 109 -4.01 5.23 -12.91
C SER A 109 -5.33 5.14 -12.12
N LYS A 110 -5.92 6.29 -11.79
CA LYS A 110 -7.24 6.36 -11.16
C LYS A 110 -8.28 5.60 -11.97
N ASP A 111 -8.39 5.89 -13.27
CA ASP A 111 -9.38 5.27 -14.16
C ASP A 111 -9.26 3.74 -14.22
N GLU A 112 -8.02 3.23 -14.23
CA GLU A 112 -7.77 1.79 -14.22
C GLU A 112 -8.19 1.19 -12.87
N PHE A 113 -7.86 1.84 -11.77
CA PHE A 113 -8.21 1.38 -10.43
C PHE A 113 -9.72 1.39 -10.20
N GLU A 114 -10.41 2.46 -10.61
CA GLU A 114 -11.87 2.57 -10.55
C GLU A 114 -12.56 1.46 -11.33
N ARG A 115 -12.05 1.10 -12.52
CA ARG A 115 -12.60 -0.03 -13.28
C ARG A 115 -12.46 -1.33 -12.52
N ILE A 116 -11.33 -1.57 -11.84
CA ILE A 116 -11.09 -2.80 -11.09
C ILE A 116 -12.02 -2.91 -9.88
N ILE A 117 -12.18 -1.84 -9.11
CA ILE A 117 -13.00 -1.88 -7.90
C ILE A 117 -14.51 -1.82 -8.17
N ASN A 118 -14.94 -1.28 -9.33
CA ASN A 118 -16.36 -1.21 -9.72
C ASN A 118 -16.84 -2.39 -10.58
N GLN A 119 -15.94 -3.29 -11.00
CA GLN A 119 -16.31 -4.46 -11.82
C GLN A 119 -16.94 -5.62 -11.01
N HIS A 120 -17.08 -5.47 -9.70
CA HIS A 120 -17.62 -6.48 -8.78
C HIS A 120 -18.48 -5.83 -7.70
#